data_AF-A0AAE3DKS7-F1
#
_entry.id   AF-A0AAE3DKS7-F1
#
_cell.length_a   1.000
_cell.length_b   1.000
_cell.length_c   1.000
_cell.angle_alpha   90.00
_cell.angle_beta   90.00
_cell.angle_gamma   90.00
#
_symmetry.space_group_name_H-M   'P 1'
#
loop_
_entity.id
_entity.type
_entity.pdbx_description
1 polymer ?
#
loop_
_entity_poly.entity_id
_entity_poly.type
_entity_poly.pdbx_seq_one_letter_code
_entity_poly.pdbx_strand_id
1 'polypeptide(L)'
;MKMIFAMLHSEDVDETVEELNKEKYWVTKLSTTGGFLKNKNVTLVIGTEDEQVPGALKILKECAGARQSVKYTMPSMSTGSLGPGANSMIPIDMQVGGCTVFVVDVDQYEKF
;
A
#
# COMPACT_ATOMS: atom_id res chain seq x y z
N MET A 1 -12.40 -21.00 4.85
CA MET A 1 -12.21 -19.79 4.03
C MET A 1 -12.10 -18.55 4.91
N LYS A 2 -11.26 -17.59 4.53
CA LYS A 2 -11.15 -16.25 5.13
C LYS A 2 -11.43 -15.14 4.12
N MET A 3 -11.79 -13.97 4.65
CA MET A 3 -11.84 -12.71 3.93
C MET A 3 -10.73 -11.79 4.44
N ILE A 4 -9.87 -11.33 3.54
CA ILE A 4 -8.79 -10.39 3.85
C ILE A 4 -9.18 -9.01 3.34
N PHE A 5 -9.16 -8.02 4.25
CA PHE A 5 -9.22 -6.61 3.91
C PHE A 5 -7.83 -6.01 4.09
N ALA A 6 -7.22 -5.54 3.01
CA ALA A 6 -5.90 -4.93 3.03
C ALA A 6 -5.98 -3.46 2.58
N MET A 7 -5.67 -2.53 3.47
CA MET A 7 -5.58 -1.10 3.17
C MET A 7 -4.13 -0.73 2.89
N LEU A 8 -3.86 -0.28 1.66
CA LEU A 8 -2.52 0.09 1.20
C LEU A 8 -2.53 1.46 0.51
N HIS A 9 -1.32 2.01 0.37
CA HIS A 9 -1.08 3.21 -0.41
C HIS A 9 -1.36 2.96 -1.89
N SER A 10 -1.94 3.95 -2.59
CA SER A 10 -2.32 3.83 -4.00
C SER A 10 -1.13 3.46 -4.91
N GLU A 11 0.08 3.85 -4.52
CA GLU A 11 1.35 3.62 -5.24
C GLU A 11 1.75 2.14 -5.25
N ASP A 12 1.36 1.36 -4.24
CA ASP A 12 1.76 -0.04 -4.09
C ASP A 12 0.72 -1.01 -4.68
N VAL A 13 -0.42 -0.51 -5.16
CA VAL A 13 -1.58 -1.34 -5.52
C VAL A 13 -1.33 -2.22 -6.73
N ASP A 14 -0.81 -1.64 -7.80
CA ASP A 14 -0.77 -2.33 -9.08
C ASP A 14 0.21 -3.50 -9.04
N GLU A 15 1.39 -3.31 -8.42
CA GLU A 15 2.36 -4.38 -8.14
C GLU A 15 1.77 -5.46 -7.23
N THR A 16 1.13 -5.06 -6.12
CA THR A 16 0.52 -6.00 -5.17
C THR A 16 -0.56 -6.86 -5.83
N VAL A 17 -1.43 -6.26 -6.64
CA VAL A 17 -2.49 -6.98 -7.35
C VAL A 17 -1.92 -7.91 -8.42
N GLU A 18 -0.87 -7.49 -9.13
CA GLU A 18 -0.20 -8.35 -10.10
C GLU A 18 0.34 -9.63 -9.45
N GLU A 19 1.05 -9.48 -8.33
CA GLU A 19 1.67 -10.61 -7.64
C GLU A 19 0.64 -11.54 -6.99
N LEU A 20 -0.42 -10.98 -6.39
CA LEU A 20 -1.56 -11.75 -5.91
C LEU A 20 -2.23 -12.56 -7.04
N ASN A 21 -2.41 -11.96 -8.22
CA ASN A 21 -3.04 -12.64 -9.35
C ASN A 21 -2.15 -13.75 -9.94
N LYS A 22 -0.81 -13.58 -9.95
CA LYS A 22 0.15 -14.64 -10.35
C LYS A 22 -0.02 -15.88 -9.49
N GLU A 23 -0.16 -15.68 -8.18
CA GLU A 23 -0.40 -16.73 -7.18
C GLU A 23 -1.88 -17.15 -7.07
N LYS A 24 -2.71 -16.75 -8.05
CA LYS A 24 -4.13 -17.16 -8.22
C LYS A 24 -5.10 -16.67 -7.15
N TYR A 25 -4.77 -15.62 -6.40
CA TYR A 25 -5.73 -14.94 -5.54
C TYR A 25 -6.70 -14.09 -6.37
N TRP A 26 -8.00 -14.17 -6.08
CA TRP A 26 -8.97 -13.22 -6.63
C TRP A 26 -9.05 -11.96 -5.77
N VAL A 27 -8.84 -10.81 -6.39
CA VAL A 27 -8.76 -9.53 -5.70
C VAL A 27 -9.85 -8.59 -6.22
N THR A 28 -10.60 -7.97 -5.30
CA THR A 28 -11.49 -6.84 -5.61
C THR A 28 -10.88 -5.55 -5.08
N LYS A 29 -10.81 -4.51 -5.92
CA LYS A 29 -10.23 -3.20 -5.59
C LYS A 29 -11.33 -2.20 -5.21
N LEU A 30 -11.20 -1.58 -4.04
CA LEU A 30 -12.08 -0.51 -3.58
C LEU A 30 -11.28 0.79 -3.43
N SER A 31 -11.71 1.85 -4.12
CA SER A 31 -11.15 3.20 -3.92
C SER A 31 -11.61 3.74 -2.57
N THR A 32 -10.66 4.04 -1.68
CA THR A 32 -10.94 4.48 -0.31
C THR A 32 -10.17 5.74 0.04
N THR A 33 -10.46 6.34 1.19
CA THR A 33 -9.77 7.53 1.67
C THR A 33 -9.54 7.39 3.16
N GLY A 34 -8.30 7.63 3.61
CA GLY A 34 -7.96 7.51 5.03
C GLY A 34 -8.64 8.61 5.86
N GLY A 35 -9.19 8.26 7.03
CA GLY A 35 -9.93 9.21 7.87
C GLY A 35 -9.07 10.32 8.49
N PHE A 36 -7.77 10.07 8.70
CA PHE A 36 -6.87 11.01 9.37
C PHE A 36 -6.21 11.99 8.38
N LEU A 37 -5.36 11.47 7.48
CA LEU A 37 -4.61 12.27 6.51
C LEU A 37 -5.41 12.62 5.26
N LYS A 38 -6.62 12.07 5.08
CA LYS A 38 -7.45 12.20 3.87
C LYS A 38 -6.73 11.82 2.57
N ASN A 39 -5.66 11.04 2.69
CA ASN A 39 -4.93 10.51 1.54
C ASN A 39 -5.78 9.45 0.82
N LYS A 40 -5.66 9.43 -0.51
CA LYS A 40 -6.28 8.39 -1.35
C LYS A 40 -5.56 7.07 -1.11
N ASN A 41 -6.30 6.13 -0.56
CA ASN A 41 -5.84 4.77 -0.31
C ASN A 41 -6.68 3.80 -1.12
N VAL A 42 -6.25 2.55 -1.17
CA VAL A 42 -7.02 1.49 -1.78
C VAL A 42 -7.20 0.38 -0.76
N THR A 43 -8.41 -0.16 -0.70
CA THR A 43 -8.69 -1.38 0.05
C THR A 43 -8.84 -2.53 -0.93
N LEU A 44 -8.01 -3.56 -0.77
CA LEU A 44 -8.16 -4.83 -1.47
C LEU A 44 -9.01 -5.77 -0.62
N VAL A 45 -9.95 -6.44 -1.27
CA VAL A 45 -10.79 -7.49 -0.68
C VAL A 45 -10.42 -8.81 -1.36
N ILE A 46 -9.99 -9.79 -0.56
CA ILE A 46 -9.47 -11.06 -1.05
C ILE A 46 -10.15 -12.20 -0.28
N GLY A 47 -10.94 -13.01 -0.98
CA GLY A 47 -11.48 -14.27 -0.44
C GLY A 47 -10.52 -15.41 -0.76
N THR A 48 -10.10 -16.18 0.24
CA THR A 48 -9.13 -17.27 0.05
C THR A 48 -9.29 -18.37 1.10
N GLU A 49 -8.81 -19.58 0.80
CA GLU A 49 -8.83 -20.68 1.75
C GLU A 49 -7.87 -20.44 2.93
N ASP A 50 -8.16 -21.07 4.07
CA ASP A 50 -7.44 -20.83 5.34
C ASP A 50 -5.94 -21.12 5.19
N GLU A 51 -5.59 -22.15 4.42
CA GLU A 51 -4.20 -22.55 4.17
C GLU A 51 -3.44 -21.58 3.25
N GLN A 52 -4.16 -20.79 2.45
CA GLN A 52 -3.60 -19.84 1.51
C GLN A 52 -3.39 -18.44 2.13
N VAL A 53 -4.05 -18.14 3.27
CA VAL A 53 -3.89 -16.85 3.98
C VAL A 53 -2.43 -16.46 4.21
N PRO A 54 -1.53 -17.34 4.67
CA PRO A 54 -0.12 -16.97 4.87
C PRO A 54 0.58 -16.50 3.59
N GLY A 55 0.21 -17.08 2.44
CA GLY A 55 0.75 -16.69 1.14
C GLY A 55 0.31 -15.28 0.74
N ALA A 56 -0.99 -14.98 0.87
CA ALA A 56 -1.50 -13.63 0.61
C ALA A 56 -0.86 -12.58 1.54
N LEU A 57 -0.72 -12.88 2.84
CA LEU A 57 -0.08 -11.98 3.80
C LEU A 57 1.40 -11.72 3.49
N LYS A 58 2.12 -12.73 2.99
CA LYS A 58 3.51 -12.59 2.56
C LYS A 58 3.61 -11.59 1.41
N ILE A 59 2.79 -11.75 0.37
CA ILE A 59 2.77 -10.85 -0.79
C ILE A 59 2.42 -9.41 -0.37
N LEU A 60 1.38 -9.24 0.46
CA LEU A 60 1.00 -7.92 0.99
C LEU A 60 2.13 -7.25 1.77
N LYS A 61 2.91 -8.02 2.53
CA LYS A 61 4.07 -7.53 3.28
C LYS A 61 5.23 -7.15 2.37
N GLU A 62 5.49 -7.94 1.34
CA GLU A 62 6.61 -7.72 0.42
C GLU A 62 6.35 -6.54 -0.52
N CYS A 63 5.14 -6.43 -1.09
CA CYS A 63 4.79 -5.39 -2.06
C CYS A 63 4.35 -4.07 -1.41
N ALA A 64 3.54 -4.13 -0.35
CA ALA A 64 2.91 -2.94 0.26
C ALA A 64 3.38 -2.67 1.70
N GLY A 65 4.34 -3.43 2.21
CA GLY A 65 4.91 -3.23 3.54
C GLY A 65 5.59 -1.87 3.70
N ALA A 66 5.67 -1.40 4.95
CA ALA A 66 6.36 -0.16 5.26
C ALA A 66 7.87 -0.31 4.97
N ARG A 67 8.44 0.66 4.24
CA ARG A 67 9.84 0.65 3.81
C ARG A 67 10.46 2.05 3.92
N GLN A 68 11.79 2.10 4.04
CA GLN A 68 12.55 3.35 3.98
C GLN A 68 12.79 3.73 2.52
N SER A 69 12.59 5.00 2.19
CA SER A 69 12.89 5.55 0.87
C SER A 69 13.54 6.92 1.01
N VAL A 70 14.55 7.18 0.20
CA VAL A 70 15.21 8.49 0.13
C VAL A 70 14.47 9.33 -0.91
N LYS A 71 13.77 10.37 -0.46
CA LYS A 71 13.17 11.35 -1.36
C LYS A 71 14.05 12.60 -1.41
N TYR A 72 14.32 13.07 -2.61
CA TYR A 72 15.05 14.32 -2.79
C TYR A 72 14.03 15.47 -2.82
N THR A 73 14.17 16.43 -1.90
CA THR A 73 13.28 17.60 -1.85
C THR A 73 14.08 18.89 -1.99
N MET A 74 13.43 19.91 -2.55
CA MET A 74 13.97 21.27 -2.55
C MET A 74 13.72 21.87 -1.15
N PRO A 75 14.73 22.45 -0.49
CA PRO A 75 14.49 23.24 0.71
C PRO A 75 13.51 24.36 0.38
N SER A 76 12.55 24.62 1.27
CA SER A 76 11.65 25.78 1.13
C SER A 76 12.50 27.05 0.98
N MET A 77 12.45 27.65 -0.20
CA MET A 77 13.05 28.97 -0.42
C MET A 77 12.22 29.98 0.37
N SER A 78 12.80 30.52 1.45
CA SER A 78 12.32 31.81 1.96
C SER A 78 12.50 32.84 0.84
N THR A 79 11.51 33.70 0.66
CA THR A 79 11.31 34.63 -0.47
C THR A 79 12.36 35.77 -0.56
N GLY A 80 13.66 35.48 -0.42
CA GLY A 80 14.69 36.52 -0.41
C GLY A 80 16.14 36.10 -0.63
N SER A 81 16.46 34.82 -0.84
CA SER A 81 17.87 34.40 -1.00
C SER A 81 18.11 33.66 -2.32
N LEU A 82 18.22 34.39 -3.43
CA LEU A 82 18.74 33.89 -4.71
C LEU A 82 20.28 33.77 -4.63
N GLY A 83 20.77 32.80 -3.84
CA GLY A 83 22.19 32.46 -3.77
C GLY A 83 22.56 31.33 -4.75
N PRO A 84 23.82 31.25 -5.21
CA PRO A 84 24.31 30.14 -6.03
C PRO A 84 24.36 28.86 -5.18
N GLY A 85 23.26 28.11 -5.19
CA GLY A 85 22.96 27.01 -4.26
C GLY A 85 21.46 26.75 -4.10
N ALA A 86 20.62 27.67 -4.59
CA ALA A 86 19.15 27.61 -4.58
C ALA A 86 18.54 26.38 -5.29
N ASN A 87 19.34 25.57 -5.99
CA ASN A 87 18.90 24.38 -6.73
C ASN A 87 19.43 23.06 -6.15
N SER A 88 20.01 23.06 -4.94
CA SER A 88 20.52 21.83 -4.33
C SER A 88 19.39 21.02 -3.70
N MET A 89 19.01 19.91 -4.34
CA MET A 89 18.14 18.90 -3.74
C MET A 89 18.83 18.26 -2.54
N ILE A 90 18.14 18.18 -1.40
CA ILE A 90 18.61 17.47 -0.21
C ILE A 90 17.88 16.12 -0.09
N PRO A 91 18.60 15.02 0.19
CA PRO A 91 17.98 13.73 0.49
C PRO A 91 17.33 13.79 1.86
N ILE A 92 16.07 13.34 1.95
CA ILE A 92 15.37 13.10 3.22
C ILE A 92 14.95 11.64 3.28
N ASP A 93 15.27 10.99 4.39
CA ASP A 93 14.77 9.65 4.68
C ASP A 93 13.29 9.76 5.06
N MET A 94 12.45 9.06 4.31
CA MET A 94 11.02 9.01 4.54
C MET A 94 10.55 7.56 4.61
N GLN A 95 9.64 7.29 5.54
CA GLN A 95 8.92 6.03 5.57
C GLN A 95 7.78 6.09 4.53
N VAL A 96 7.77 5.15 3.59
CA VAL A 96 6.77 5.03 2.53
C VAL A 96 6.11 3.65 2.57
N GLY A 97 4.97 3.53 1.90
CA GLY A 97 4.14 2.32 1.95
C GLY A 97 3.52 2.09 3.32
N GLY A 98 3.09 0.86 3.56
CA GLY A 98 2.35 0.47 4.76
C GLY A 98 1.04 -0.19 4.36
N CYS A 99 0.81 -1.37 4.92
CA CYS A 99 -0.37 -2.18 4.66
C CYS A 99 -1.01 -2.57 5.99
N THR A 100 -2.25 -2.14 6.21
CA THR A 100 -3.06 -2.57 7.35
C THR A 100 -3.98 -3.68 6.89
N VAL A 101 -3.92 -4.84 7.56
CA VAL A 101 -4.63 -6.04 7.13
C VAL A 101 -5.54 -6.57 8.24
N PHE A 102 -6.81 -6.83 7.88
CA PHE A 102 -7.74 -7.57 8.72
C PHE A 102 -8.06 -8.90 8.04
N VAL A 103 -7.99 -9.99 8.80
CA VAL A 103 -8.40 -11.33 8.36
C VAL A 103 -9.64 -11.71 9.16
N VAL A 104 -10.72 -12.03 8.45
CA VAL A 104 -12.04 -12.31 9.03
C VAL A 104 -12.49 -13.70 8.61
N ASP A 105 -13.11 -14.42 9.53
CA ASP A 105 -13.73 -15.72 9.26
C ASP A 105 -14.93 -15.57 8.31
N VAL A 106 -15.07 -16.51 7.38
CA VAL A 106 -16.20 -16.57 6.46
C VAL A 106 -17.02 -17.81 6.79
N ASP A 107 -18.21 -17.60 7.35
CA ASP A 107 -19.11 -18.69 7.74
C ASP A 107 -19.77 -19.38 6.52
N GLN A 108 -20.03 -18.63 5.45
CA GLN A 108 -20.61 -19.15 4.21
C GLN A 108 -20.03 -18.42 3.00
N TYR A 109 -19.71 -19.18 1.96
CA TYR A 109 -19.25 -18.69 0.65
C TYR A 109 -20.01 -19.40 -0.47
N GLU A 110 -20.56 -18.61 -1.39
CA GLU A 110 -21.27 -19.09 -2.58
C GLU A 110 -20.73 -18.36 -3.81
N LYS A 111 -20.59 -19.07 -4.93
CA LYS A 111 -20.21 -18.50 -6.23
C LYS A 111 -21.20 -18.99 -7.29
N PHE A 112 -21.88 -18.05 -7.94
CA PHE A 112 -22.87 -18.30 -8.99
C PHE A 112 -22.28 -18.04 -10.38
#